data_AF-A0A1G9B9V4-F1
#
_entry.id   AF-A0A1G9B9V4-F1
#
_cell.length_a   1.000
_cell.length_b   1.000
_cell.length_c   1.000
_cell.angle_alpha   90.00
_cell.angle_beta   90.00
_cell.angle_gamma   90.00
#
_symmetry.space_group_name_H-M   'P 1'
#
loop_
_entity.id
_entity.type
_entity.pdbx_description
1 polymer ?
#
loop_
_entity_poly.entity_id
_entity_poly.type
_entity_poly.pdbx_seq_one_letter_code
_entity_poly.pdbx_strand_id
1 'polypeptide(L)'
;MRRVDLLTSRDVAAAVRATKAVAPREERQAQFERLVKAVVAQVRRNSARYVVDAEMENRARAHRGKPHVPIESMVVRLAMLEIIERMPTDRLTVEDARNAARVAKLHIEMAFQVRPAAVINRIHRLQLF
;
A
#
# COMPACT_ATOMS: atom_id res chain seq x y z
N MET A 1 51.34 0.07 -25.52
CA MET A 1 50.29 0.82 -26.24
C MET A 1 48.93 0.48 -25.64
N ARG A 2 48.22 1.43 -25.02
CA ARG A 2 46.83 1.25 -24.54
C ARG A 2 45.87 1.60 -25.68
N ARG A 3 45.04 0.66 -26.12
CA ARG A 3 43.94 0.93 -27.05
C ARG A 3 42.86 1.67 -26.28
N VAL A 4 42.56 2.90 -26.66
CA VAL A 4 41.41 3.64 -26.15
C VAL A 4 40.23 3.20 -26.99
N ASP A 5 39.30 2.44 -26.40
CA ASP A 5 38.03 2.13 -27.07
C ASP A 5 37.25 3.43 -27.23
N LEU A 6 37.07 3.86 -28.47
CA LEU A 6 36.29 5.04 -28.82
C LEU A 6 34.82 4.63 -28.87
N LEU A 7 34.02 5.13 -27.92
CA LEU A 7 32.56 4.99 -27.96
C LEU A 7 32.03 5.58 -29.27
N THR A 8 31.20 4.83 -29.97
CA THR A 8 30.56 5.31 -31.19
C THR A 8 29.32 6.15 -30.86
N SER A 9 28.87 6.98 -31.80
CA SER A 9 27.61 7.74 -31.65
C SER A 9 26.41 6.85 -31.33
N ARG A 10 26.44 5.57 -31.73
CA ARG A 10 25.43 4.56 -31.41
C ARG A 10 25.46 4.17 -29.93
N ASP A 11 26.65 4.01 -29.35
CA ASP A 11 26.82 3.65 -27.93
C ASP A 11 26.37 4.79 -27.03
N VAL A 12 26.67 6.03 -27.41
CA VAL A 12 26.16 7.24 -26.73
C VAL A 12 24.64 7.30 -26.82
N ALA A 13 24.05 7.05 -27.99
CA ALA A 13 22.60 7.03 -28.15
C ALA A 13 21.94 5.91 -27.33
N ALA A 14 22.56 4.73 -27.24
CA ALA A 14 22.08 3.62 -26.42
C ALA A 14 22.12 3.97 -24.92
N ALA A 15 23.23 4.56 -24.45
CA ALA A 15 23.37 5.02 -23.08
C ALA A 15 22.33 6.11 -22.74
N VAL A 16 22.14 7.11 -23.61
CA VAL A 16 21.13 8.16 -23.40
C VAL A 16 19.71 7.57 -23.36
N ARG A 17 19.38 6.62 -24.22
CA ARG A 17 18.07 5.93 -24.18
C ARG A 17 17.90 5.12 -22.90
N ALA A 18 18.94 4.40 -22.47
CA ALA A 18 18.94 3.65 -21.22
C ALA A 18 18.70 4.59 -20.03
N THR A 19 19.43 5.71 -19.94
CA THR A 19 19.25 6.71 -18.87
C THR A 19 17.87 7.37 -18.94
N LYS A 20 17.37 7.70 -20.13
CA LYS A 20 16.01 8.25 -20.29
C LYS A 20 14.91 7.28 -19.84
N ALA A 21 15.16 5.96 -19.89
CA ALA A 21 14.23 4.95 -19.39
C ALA A 21 14.27 4.79 -17.85
N VAL A 22 15.30 5.30 -17.17
CA VAL A 22 15.44 5.23 -15.70
C VAL A 22 14.53 6.24 -15.01
N ALA A 23 14.47 7.48 -15.51
CA ALA A 23 13.70 8.55 -14.85
C ALA A 23 12.19 8.20 -14.67
N PRO A 24 11.46 7.68 -15.68
CA PRO A 24 10.07 7.27 -15.48
C PRO A 24 9.90 6.11 -14.49
N ARG A 25 10.91 5.22 -14.39
CA ARG A 25 10.89 4.09 -13.46
C ARG A 25 11.06 4.56 -12.01
N GLU A 26 11.97 5.50 -11.77
CA GLU A 26 12.16 6.11 -10.46
C GLU A 26 10.93 6.91 -10.04
N GLU A 27 10.33 7.64 -10.97
CA GLU A 27 9.10 8.40 -10.72
C GLU A 27 7.90 7.49 -10.39
N ARG A 28 7.73 6.39 -11.13
CA ARG A 28 6.71 5.37 -10.83
C ARG A 28 6.95 4.74 -9.46
N GLN A 29 8.19 4.41 -9.13
CA GLN A 29 8.55 3.85 -7.82
C GLN A 29 8.25 4.85 -6.68
N ALA A 30 8.59 6.12 -6.86
CA ALA A 30 8.29 7.17 -5.89
C ALA A 30 6.77 7.36 -5.71
N GLN A 31 5.99 7.31 -6.78
CA GLN A 31 4.52 7.40 -6.70
C GLN A 31 3.93 6.17 -5.99
N PHE A 32 4.45 4.96 -6.26
CA PHE A 32 4.06 3.73 -5.57
C PHE A 32 4.31 3.82 -4.06
N GLU A 33 5.51 4.25 -3.64
CA GLU A 33 5.85 4.38 -2.23
C GLU A 33 4.99 5.43 -1.51
N ARG A 34 4.70 6.55 -2.19
CA ARG A 34 3.78 7.57 -1.67
C ARG A 34 2.37 7.01 -1.47
N LEU A 35 1.87 6.22 -2.42
CA LEU A 35 0.56 5.57 -2.31
C LEU A 35 0.52 4.63 -1.09
N VAL A 36 1.52 3.75 -0.94
CA VAL A 36 1.59 2.83 0.22
C VAL A 36 1.59 3.60 1.53
N LYS A 37 2.44 4.63 1.66
CA LYS A 37 2.52 5.46 2.88
C LYS A 37 1.19 6.17 3.17
N ALA A 38 0.55 6.72 2.15
CA ALA A 38 -0.72 7.42 2.29
C ALA A 38 -1.84 6.48 2.79
N VAL A 39 -1.94 5.28 2.21
CA VAL A 39 -2.94 4.27 2.61
C VAL A 39 -2.72 3.84 4.05
N VAL A 40 -1.47 3.52 4.43
CA VAL A 40 -1.15 3.13 5.81
C VAL A 40 -1.47 4.25 6.79
N ALA A 41 -1.11 5.50 6.47
CA ALA A 41 -1.43 6.65 7.31
C ALA A 41 -2.94 6.87 7.44
N GLN A 42 -3.68 6.73 6.34
CA GLN A 42 -5.13 6.89 6.30
C GLN A 42 -5.82 5.84 7.17
N VAL A 43 -5.40 4.56 7.08
CA VAL A 43 -5.93 3.48 7.91
C VAL A 43 -5.60 3.71 9.39
N ARG A 44 -4.37 4.13 9.72
CA ARG A 44 -3.99 4.41 11.11
C ARG A 44 -4.85 5.51 11.73
N ARG A 45 -5.14 6.58 10.98
CA ARG A 45 -5.95 7.72 11.43
C ARG A 45 -7.43 7.36 11.56
N ASN A 46 -7.95 6.51 10.69
CA ASN A 46 -9.39 6.23 10.58
C ASN A 46 -9.76 4.78 10.93
N SER A 47 -8.92 4.09 11.70
CA SER A 47 -9.03 2.64 11.89
C SER A 47 -10.40 2.19 12.41
N ALA A 48 -10.99 2.96 13.35
CA ALA A 48 -12.26 2.61 13.95
C ALA A 48 -13.40 2.68 12.92
N ARG A 49 -13.43 3.76 12.12
CA ARG A 49 -14.40 3.93 11.04
C ARG A 49 -14.30 2.79 10.02
N TYR A 50 -13.08 2.46 9.57
CA TYR A 50 -12.92 1.40 8.57
C TYR A 50 -13.26 0.01 9.08
N VAL A 51 -13.06 -0.30 10.37
CA VAL A 51 -13.48 -1.58 10.93
C VAL A 51 -15.00 -1.70 10.90
N VAL A 52 -15.72 -0.66 11.32
CA VAL A 52 -17.19 -0.64 11.28
C VAL A 52 -17.70 -0.77 9.85
N ASP A 53 -17.12 -0.02 8.91
CA ASP A 53 -17.47 -0.09 7.48
C ASP A 53 -17.17 -1.49 6.90
N ALA A 54 -16.06 -2.11 7.31
CA ALA A 54 -15.69 -3.45 6.89
C ALA A 54 -16.67 -4.52 7.39
N GLU A 55 -17.11 -4.42 8.65
CA GLU A 55 -18.12 -5.29 9.23
C GLU A 55 -19.49 -5.11 8.56
N MET A 56 -19.89 -3.87 8.27
CA MET A 56 -21.11 -3.57 7.53
C MET A 56 -21.09 -4.20 6.13
N GLU A 57 -20.00 -4.03 5.38
CA GLU A 57 -19.87 -4.62 4.04
C GLU A 57 -19.90 -6.15 4.12
N ASN A 58 -19.23 -6.74 5.11
CA ASN A 58 -19.27 -8.19 5.33
C ASN A 58 -20.68 -8.71 5.66
N ARG A 59 -21.45 -8.00 6.47
CA ARG A 59 -22.87 -8.33 6.70
C ARG A 59 -23.69 -8.24 5.40
N ALA A 60 -23.49 -7.18 4.62
CA ALA A 60 -24.14 -7.04 3.30
C ALA A 60 -23.72 -8.14 2.31
N ARG A 61 -22.50 -8.66 2.41
CA ARG A 61 -22.04 -9.82 1.63
C ARG A 61 -22.74 -11.10 2.07
N ALA A 62 -22.83 -11.35 3.38
CA ALA A 62 -23.52 -12.51 3.94
C ALA A 62 -25.01 -12.53 3.52
N HIS A 63 -25.70 -11.39 3.57
CA HIS A 63 -27.07 -11.26 3.06
C HIS A 63 -27.21 -11.59 1.56
N ARG A 64 -26.14 -11.39 0.78
CA ARG A 64 -26.06 -11.73 -0.65
C ARG A 64 -25.51 -13.14 -0.90
N GLY A 65 -25.37 -13.98 0.13
CA GLY A 65 -24.79 -15.33 0.03
C GLY A 65 -23.29 -15.36 -0.28
N LYS A 66 -22.58 -14.23 -0.15
CA LYS A 66 -21.15 -14.13 -0.40
C LYS A 66 -20.35 -14.38 0.89
N PRO A 67 -19.18 -15.02 0.80
CA PRO A 67 -18.34 -15.24 1.96
C PRO A 67 -17.80 -13.91 2.51
N HIS A 68 -17.59 -13.92 3.83
CA HIS A 68 -16.85 -12.88 4.54
C HIS A 68 -15.44 -12.75 3.99
N VAL A 69 -14.93 -11.53 4.01
CA VAL A 69 -13.53 -11.20 3.69
C VAL A 69 -12.86 -10.79 5.01
N PRO A 70 -11.56 -11.08 5.22
CA PRO A 70 -10.83 -10.59 6.39
C PRO A 70 -10.99 -9.07 6.56
N ILE A 71 -11.19 -8.62 7.79
CA ILE A 71 -11.47 -7.21 8.10
C ILE A 71 -10.31 -6.32 7.61
N GLU A 72 -9.07 -6.76 7.80
CA GLU A 72 -7.87 -6.03 7.37
C GLU A 72 -7.83 -5.84 5.86
N SER A 73 -8.21 -6.86 5.08
CA SER A 73 -8.33 -6.76 3.63
C SER A 73 -9.39 -5.73 3.22
N MET A 74 -10.53 -5.70 3.92
CA MET A 74 -11.61 -4.77 3.62
C MET A 74 -11.25 -3.34 4.01
N VAL A 75 -10.60 -3.15 5.16
CA VAL A 75 -10.06 -1.86 5.63
C VAL A 75 -9.09 -1.28 4.59
N VAL A 76 -8.15 -2.09 4.11
CA VAL A 76 -7.20 -1.67 3.06
C VAL A 76 -7.94 -1.26 1.79
N ARG A 77 -8.93 -2.04 1.36
CA ARG A 77 -9.71 -1.74 0.17
C ARG A 77 -10.46 -0.43 0.29
N LEU A 78 -11.12 -0.18 1.43
CA LEU A 78 -11.85 1.07 1.68
C LEU A 78 -10.90 2.28 1.69
N ALA A 79 -9.75 2.16 2.36
CA ALA A 79 -8.75 3.22 2.37
C ALA A 79 -8.14 3.49 0.98
N MET A 80 -7.91 2.44 0.19
CA MET A 80 -7.43 2.56 -1.19
C MET A 80 -8.42 3.34 -2.07
N LEU A 81 -9.72 3.07 -1.96
CA LEU A 81 -10.76 3.79 -2.71
C LEU A 81 -10.73 5.29 -2.40
N GLU A 82 -10.61 5.66 -1.13
CA GLU A 82 -10.56 7.08 -0.73
C GLU A 82 -9.25 7.78 -1.14
N ILE A 83 -8.13 7.06 -1.19
CA ILE A 83 -6.82 7.64 -1.50
C ILE A 83 -6.59 7.81 -3.00
N ILE A 84 -7.04 6.84 -3.81
CA ILE A 84 -6.85 6.90 -5.28
C ILE A 84 -7.55 8.13 -5.87
N GLU A 85 -8.68 8.55 -5.31
CA GLU A 85 -9.39 9.76 -5.74
C GLU A 85 -8.65 11.07 -5.41
N ARG A 86 -7.72 11.03 -4.44
CA ARG A 86 -7.05 12.22 -3.89
C ARG A 86 -5.59 12.34 -4.31
N MET A 87 -5.05 11.34 -4.99
CA MET A 87 -3.65 11.29 -5.36
C MET A 87 -3.48 11.06 -6.86
N PRO A 88 -2.52 11.73 -7.49
CA PRO A 88 -2.13 11.37 -8.84
C PRO A 88 -1.65 9.91 -8.84
N THR A 89 -2.24 9.11 -9.70
CA THR A 89 -1.92 7.69 -9.94
C THR A 89 -1.62 7.43 -11.43
N ASP A 90 -1.37 8.50 -12.19
CA ASP A 90 -1.16 8.54 -13.64
C ASP A 90 -0.02 7.65 -14.14
N ARG A 91 0.95 7.34 -13.27
CA ARG A 91 2.12 6.49 -13.61
C ARG A 91 2.04 5.11 -12.97
N LEU A 92 0.94 4.82 -12.27
CA LEU A 92 0.69 3.53 -11.65
C LEU A 92 -0.18 2.66 -12.55
N THR A 93 0.25 1.43 -12.73
CA THR A 93 -0.56 0.39 -13.35
C THR A 93 -1.56 -0.18 -12.34
N VAL A 94 -2.56 -0.91 -12.83
CA VAL A 94 -3.48 -1.67 -11.97
C VAL A 94 -2.72 -2.68 -11.09
N GLU A 95 -1.62 -3.24 -11.61
CA GLU A 95 -0.76 -4.13 -10.84
C GLU A 95 -0.05 -3.41 -9.69
N ASP A 96 0.42 -2.17 -9.91
CA ASP A 96 1.00 -1.36 -8.85
C ASP A 96 0.00 -1.08 -7.74
N ALA A 97 -1.25 -0.78 -8.08
CA ALA A 97 -2.31 -0.58 -7.08
C ALA A 97 -2.57 -1.86 -6.27
N ARG A 98 -2.61 -3.04 -6.92
CA ARG A 98 -2.74 -4.33 -6.23
C ARG A 98 -1.55 -4.62 -5.32
N ASN A 99 -0.34 -4.35 -5.80
CA ASN A 99 0.88 -4.50 -5.00
C ASN A 99 0.90 -3.53 -3.82
N ALA A 100 0.45 -2.28 -4.00
CA ALA A 100 0.37 -1.29 -2.94
C ALA A 100 -0.62 -1.73 -1.86
N ALA A 101 -1.80 -2.23 -2.26
CA ALA A 101 -2.77 -2.81 -1.33
C ALA A 101 -2.19 -4.00 -0.55
N ARG A 102 -1.49 -4.92 -1.23
CA ARG A 102 -0.83 -6.06 -0.57
C ARG A 102 0.21 -5.61 0.45
N VAL A 103 1.08 -4.67 0.09
CA VAL A 103 2.11 -4.13 0.98
C VAL A 103 1.46 -3.37 2.15
N ALA A 104 0.46 -2.55 1.90
CA ALA A 104 -0.27 -1.82 2.95
C ALA A 104 -0.94 -2.80 3.94
N LYS A 105 -1.54 -3.88 3.43
CA LYS A 105 -2.15 -4.93 4.26
C LYS A 105 -1.14 -5.49 5.26
N LEU A 106 0.07 -5.84 4.82
CA LEU A 106 1.12 -6.37 5.71
C LEU A 106 1.45 -5.38 6.83
N HIS A 107 1.57 -4.08 6.52
CA HIS A 107 1.82 -3.05 7.54
C HIS A 107 0.66 -2.88 8.52
N ILE A 108 -0.57 -3.09 8.05
CA ILE A 108 -1.80 -2.93 8.83
C ILE A 108 -2.04 -4.15 9.72
N GLU A 109 -1.87 -5.37 9.20
CA GLU A 109 -1.95 -6.61 9.98
C GLU A 109 -1.01 -6.56 11.19
N MET A 110 0.23 -6.09 11.01
CA MET A 110 1.15 -5.87 12.13
C MET A 110 0.59 -4.89 13.17
N ALA A 111 -0.05 -3.80 12.74
CA ALA A 111 -0.67 -2.84 13.66
C ALA A 111 -1.90 -3.40 14.38
N PHE A 112 -2.68 -4.25 13.71
CA PHE A 112 -3.81 -4.96 14.30
C PHE A 112 -3.40 -6.09 15.23
N GLN A 113 -2.20 -6.66 15.12
CA GLN A 113 -1.67 -7.62 16.10
C GLN A 113 -1.14 -6.93 17.38
N VAL A 114 -0.62 -5.71 17.27
CA VAL A 114 -0.13 -4.95 18.44
C VAL A 114 -1.27 -4.45 19.34
N ARG A 115 -2.43 -4.08 18.77
CA ARG A 115 -3.60 -3.62 19.54
C ARG A 115 -4.17 -4.65 20.54
N PRO A 116 -4.45 -5.92 20.18
CA PRO A 116 -4.94 -6.91 21.12
C PRO A 116 -3.92 -7.16 22.24
N ALA A 117 -2.62 -7.19 21.95
CA ALA A 117 -1.59 -7.32 22.99
C ALA A 117 -1.61 -6.15 24.01
N ALA A 118 -1.82 -4.91 23.54
CA ALA A 118 -1.90 -3.74 24.42
C ALA A 118 -3.22 -3.68 25.23
N VAL A 119 -4.35 -4.10 24.64
CA VAL A 119 -5.64 -4.17 25.34
C VAL A 119 -5.63 -5.27 26.40
N ILE A 120 -5.09 -6.45 26.09
CA ILE A 120 -4.91 -7.53 27.06
C ILE A 120 -4.09 -7.03 28.26
N ASN A 121 -2.95 -6.36 28.02
CA ASN A 121 -2.10 -5.85 29.10
C ASN A 121 -2.80 -4.79 29.98
N ARG A 122 -3.67 -3.96 29.39
CA ARG A 122 -4.46 -2.97 30.13
C ARG A 122 -5.55 -3.61 31.00
N ILE A 123 -6.18 -4.68 30.54
CA ILE A 123 -7.19 -5.43 31.31
C ILE A 123 -6.55 -6.11 32.52
N HIS A 124 -5.37 -6.72 32.36
CA HIS A 124 -4.66 -7.37 33.46
C HIS A 124 -4.21 -6.36 34.54
N ARG A 125 -3.89 -5.12 34.15
CA ARG A 125 -3.51 -4.06 35.10
C ARG A 125 -4.71 -3.50 35.90
N LEU A 126 -5.93 -3.62 35.37
CA LEU A 126 -7.15 -3.14 36.03
C LEU A 126 -7.79 -4.17 36.96
N GLN A 127 -7.35 -5.43 36.91
CA GLN A 127 -7.84 -6.51 37.79
C GLN A 127 -6.99 -6.69 39.06
N LEU A 128 -6.02 -5.81 39.31
CA LEU A 128 -5.11 -5.86 40.47
C LEU A 128 -5.37 -4.74 41.49
N PHE A 129 -6.54 -4.12 41.48
CA PHE A 129 -6.97 -3.14 42.49
C PHE A 129 -8.38 -3.47 43.00
#